data_AF-A0A3S4Y122-F1
#
_entry.id   AF-A0A3S4Y122-F1
#
_cell.length_a   1.000
_cell.length_b   1.000
_cell.length_c   1.000
_cell.angle_alpha   90.00
_cell.angle_beta   90.00
_cell.angle_gamma   90.00
#
_symmetry.space_group_name_H-M   'P 1'
#
loop_
_entity.id
_entity.type
_entity.pdbx_description
1 polymer ?
#
loop_
_entity_poly.entity_id
_entity_poly.type
_entity_poly.pdbx_seq_one_letter_code
_entity_poly.pdbx_strand_id
1 'polypeptide(L)'
;MLEKHSLTYRIEWNLSGKPFLTKPGKLVNAVLDSIQGITGITPKLETGGGTSDGRFVALMGAEVVEFGPLNATIHKVNESVSCDDLAKCGEVYYQMIVNLLDKDK
;
A
#
# COMPACT_ATOMS: atom_id res chain seq x y z
N MET A 1 -15.86 -12.44 -26.59
CA MET A 1 -15.56 -13.85 -26.22
C MET A 1 -16.83 -14.70 -26.21
N LEU A 2 -17.81 -14.43 -25.35
CA LEU A 2 -19.08 -15.19 -25.31
C LEU A 2 -19.86 -15.12 -26.63
N GLU A 3 -19.95 -13.92 -27.22
CA GLU A 3 -20.55 -13.71 -28.54
C GLU A 3 -19.81 -14.45 -29.67
N LYS A 4 -18.47 -14.50 -29.60
CA LYS A 4 -17.62 -15.24 -30.56
C LYS A 4 -17.95 -16.74 -30.57
N HIS A 5 -18.44 -17.27 -29.46
CA HIS A 5 -18.82 -18.68 -29.32
C HIS A 5 -20.34 -18.91 -29.39
N SER A 6 -21.10 -17.88 -29.77
CA SER A 6 -22.57 -17.95 -29.91
C SER A 6 -23.29 -18.51 -28.68
N LEU A 7 -22.78 -18.21 -27.49
CA LEU A 7 -23.36 -18.68 -26.23
C LEU A 7 -24.57 -17.84 -25.84
N THR A 8 -25.62 -18.48 -25.33
CA THR A 8 -26.70 -17.81 -24.61
C THR A 8 -26.31 -17.65 -23.15
N TYR A 9 -26.32 -16.43 -22.62
CA TYR A 9 -25.86 -16.16 -21.25
C TYR A 9 -26.62 -15.00 -20.59
N ARG A 10 -26.54 -14.95 -19.26
CA ARG A 10 -26.83 -13.77 -18.42
C ARG A 10 -25.56 -13.43 -17.66
N ILE A 11 -25.24 -12.14 -17.57
CA ILE A 11 -24.12 -11.64 -16.78
C ILE A 11 -24.57 -10.46 -15.93
N GLU A 12 -24.01 -10.37 -14.73
CA GLU A 12 -24.18 -9.25 -13.81
C GLU A 12 -22.80 -8.73 -13.42
N TRP A 13 -22.60 -7.42 -13.61
CA TRP A 13 -21.32 -6.77 -13.33
C TRP A 13 -21.38 -6.04 -11.99
N ASN A 14 -20.34 -6.22 -11.19
CA ASN A 14 -20.13 -5.48 -9.95
C ASN A 14 -18.73 -4.85 -9.97
N LEU A 15 -18.66 -3.52 -9.92
CA LEU A 15 -17.40 -2.77 -9.83
C LEU A 15 -17.11 -2.42 -8.37
N SER A 16 -16.17 -3.14 -7.76
CA SER A 16 -15.81 -2.98 -6.34
C SER A 16 -14.86 -1.80 -6.06
N GLY A 17 -14.17 -1.28 -7.07
CA GLY A 17 -13.24 -0.16 -6.92
C GLY A 17 -12.59 0.25 -8.23
N LYS A 18 -12.30 1.55 -8.37
CA LYS A 18 -11.47 2.08 -9.45
C LYS A 18 -9.99 2.06 -9.03
N PRO A 19 -9.05 1.99 -9.99
CA PRO A 19 -7.64 2.16 -9.69
C PRO A 19 -7.35 3.58 -9.18
N PHE A 20 -6.33 3.70 -8.33
CA PHE A 20 -5.76 4.98 -7.91
C PHE A 20 -4.24 4.92 -7.98
N LEU A 21 -3.59 6.07 -8.11
CA LEU A 21 -2.13 6.18 -8.11
C LEU A 21 -1.73 7.51 -7.49
N THR A 22 -0.88 7.44 -6.47
CA THR A 22 -0.29 8.62 -5.83
C THR A 22 0.93 9.05 -6.63
N LYS A 23 0.98 10.34 -7.02
CA LYS A 23 2.16 10.91 -7.68
C LYS A 23 3.32 11.00 -6.67
N PRO A 24 4.59 10.97 -7.13
CA PRO A 24 5.72 11.31 -6.27
C PRO A 24 5.47 12.65 -5.56
N GLY A 25 5.71 12.69 -4.25
CA GLY A 25 5.27 13.77 -3.38
C GLY A 25 5.90 13.67 -2.00
N LYS A 26 5.44 14.53 -1.08
CA LYS A 26 6.05 14.67 0.24
C LYS A 26 5.89 13.38 1.07
N LEU A 27 4.73 12.73 1.00
CA LEU A 27 4.47 11.48 1.70
C LEU A 27 5.32 10.34 1.12
N VAL A 28 5.40 10.24 -0.21
CA VAL A 28 6.21 9.21 -0.86
C VAL A 28 7.65 9.31 -0.39
N ASN A 29 8.25 10.50 -0.46
CA ASN A 29 9.65 10.70 -0.04
C ASN A 29 9.85 10.40 1.45
N ALA A 30 8.93 10.88 2.32
CA ALA A 30 9.02 10.62 3.74
C ALA A 30 8.98 9.11 4.07
N VAL A 31 8.16 8.33 3.35
CA VAL A 31 8.12 6.86 3.50
C VAL A 31 9.44 6.23 3.06
N LEU A 32 9.92 6.58 1.86
CA LEU A 32 11.16 6.03 1.30
C LEU A 32 12.37 6.29 2.22
N ASP A 33 12.52 7.54 2.67
CA ASP A 33 13.63 7.97 3.53
C ASP A 33 13.58 7.31 4.90
N SER A 34 12.38 7.14 5.47
CA SER A 34 12.20 6.51 6.77
C SER A 34 12.54 5.02 6.73
N ILE A 35 12.08 4.31 5.70
CA ILE A 35 12.42 2.89 5.51
C ILE A 35 13.92 2.74 5.31
N GLN A 36 14.53 3.55 4.45
CA GLN A 36 15.97 3.52 4.20
C GLN A 36 16.78 3.83 5.46
N GLY A 37 16.36 4.80 6.26
CA GLY A 37 17.05 5.20 7.48
C GLY A 37 17.00 4.16 8.59
N ILE A 38 15.85 3.50 8.80
CA ILE A 38 15.66 2.51 9.87
C ILE A 38 16.16 1.12 9.46
N THR A 39 15.91 0.71 8.20
CA THR A 39 16.16 -0.67 7.76
C THR A 39 17.41 -0.82 6.90
N GLY A 40 17.95 0.27 6.36
CA GLY A 40 19.05 0.24 5.39
C GLY A 40 18.65 -0.21 3.98
N ILE A 41 17.38 -0.52 3.74
CA ILE A 41 16.87 -1.04 2.48
C ILE A 41 16.18 0.07 1.70
N THR A 42 16.45 0.16 0.40
CA THR A 42 15.70 1.06 -0.50
C THR A 42 14.42 0.34 -0.96
N PRO A 43 13.23 0.79 -0.54
CA PRO A 43 11.99 0.14 -0.94
C PRO A 43 11.66 0.44 -2.40
N LYS A 44 10.98 -0.51 -3.06
CA LYS A 44 10.45 -0.32 -4.42
C LYS A 44 9.02 0.18 -4.34
N LEU A 45 8.66 1.13 -5.22
CA LEU A 45 7.27 1.55 -5.39
C LEU A 45 6.56 0.58 -6.32
N GLU A 46 5.56 -0.13 -5.80
CA GLU A 46 4.81 -1.16 -6.53
C GLU A 46 3.30 -0.93 -6.42
N THR A 47 2.55 -1.37 -7.43
CA THR A 47 1.08 -1.34 -7.46
C THR A 47 0.47 -2.74 -7.60
N GLY A 48 1.25 -3.76 -7.19
CA GLY A 48 0.83 -5.16 -7.24
C GLY A 48 -0.09 -5.55 -6.09
N GLY A 49 -0.53 -6.81 -6.07
CA GLY A 49 -1.42 -7.33 -5.03
C GLY A 49 -2.89 -7.03 -5.27
N GLY A 50 -3.65 -6.88 -4.18
CA GLY A 50 -5.08 -6.60 -4.19
C GLY A 50 -5.39 -5.10 -4.25
N THR A 51 -6.37 -4.67 -3.47
CA THR A 51 -6.69 -3.24 -3.26
C THR A 51 -6.86 -2.97 -1.77
N SER A 52 -6.86 -1.70 -1.39
CA SER A 52 -7.11 -1.25 -0.03
C SER A 52 -8.18 -0.16 -0.03
N ASP A 53 -8.58 0.28 1.16
CA ASP A 53 -9.48 1.43 1.33
C ASP A 53 -8.80 2.77 1.01
N GLY A 54 -7.50 2.76 0.69
CA GLY A 54 -6.79 3.89 0.08
C GLY A 54 -7.49 4.42 -1.18
N ARG A 55 -8.20 3.56 -1.91
CA ARG A 55 -9.00 3.96 -3.08
C ARG A 55 -10.12 4.96 -2.77
N PHE A 56 -10.62 4.97 -1.53
CA PHE A 56 -11.61 5.95 -1.08
C PHE A 56 -10.94 7.24 -0.59
N VAL A 57 -9.85 7.11 0.17
CA VAL A 57 -9.09 8.26 0.70
C VAL A 57 -8.49 9.10 -0.43
N ALA A 58 -8.04 8.46 -1.51
CA ALA A 58 -7.50 9.14 -2.69
C ALA A 58 -8.52 10.12 -3.33
N LEU A 59 -9.82 9.89 -3.19
CA LEU A 59 -10.86 10.79 -3.71
C LEU A 59 -10.92 12.12 -2.96
N MET A 60 -10.32 12.20 -1.76
CA MET A 60 -10.21 13.43 -0.98
C MET A 60 -9.05 14.33 -1.44
N GLY A 61 -8.26 13.90 -2.43
CA GLY A 61 -7.06 14.61 -2.89
C GLY A 61 -5.82 14.39 -2.03
N ALA A 62 -5.85 13.44 -1.10
CA ALA A 62 -4.69 13.09 -0.27
C ALA A 62 -3.64 12.28 -1.08
N GLU A 63 -2.36 12.45 -0.73
CA GLU A 63 -1.33 11.48 -1.08
C GLU A 63 -1.58 10.19 -0.27
N VAL A 64 -1.61 9.03 -0.93
CA VAL A 64 -1.86 7.73 -0.28
C VAL A 64 -0.72 6.76 -0.59
N VAL A 65 -0.08 6.23 0.45
CA VAL A 65 0.98 5.22 0.35
C VAL A 65 0.67 4.10 1.34
N GLU A 66 0.96 2.87 0.94
CA GLU A 66 0.80 1.69 1.80
C GLU A 66 2.18 1.15 2.19
N PHE A 67 2.37 0.92 3.49
CA PHE A 67 3.56 0.29 4.07
C PHE A 67 3.13 -0.57 5.25
N GLY A 68 3.70 -1.76 5.37
CA GLY A 68 3.42 -2.72 6.43
C GLY A 68 4.36 -3.93 6.40
N PRO A 69 4.16 -4.88 7.31
CA PRO A 69 4.98 -6.09 7.40
C PRO A 69 4.74 -7.05 6.22
N LEU A 70 5.51 -8.15 6.19
CA LEU A 70 5.45 -9.15 5.14
C LEU A 70 4.05 -9.76 4.99
N ASN A 71 3.48 -9.71 3.79
CA ASN A 71 2.15 -10.23 3.48
C ASN A 71 2.11 -11.72 3.10
N ALA A 72 3.22 -12.45 3.22
CA ALA A 72 3.36 -13.81 2.68
C ALA A 72 2.38 -14.84 3.27
N THR A 73 1.88 -14.58 4.48
CA THR A 73 1.01 -15.47 5.26
C THR A 73 -0.43 -14.96 5.40
N ILE A 74 -0.77 -13.78 4.87
CA ILE A 74 -2.14 -13.25 4.97
C ILE A 74 -3.14 -14.21 4.30
N HIS A 75 -4.30 -14.39 4.92
CA HIS A 75 -5.36 -15.29 4.46
C HIS A 75 -4.95 -16.77 4.34
N LYS A 76 -3.90 -17.20 5.06
CA LYS A 76 -3.48 -18.60 5.16
C LYS A 76 -3.64 -19.11 6.59
N VAL A 77 -3.69 -20.44 6.74
CA VAL A 77 -3.57 -21.07 8.06
C VAL A 77 -2.20 -20.74 8.67
N ASN A 78 -2.15 -20.59 10.00
CA ASN A 78 -0.95 -20.19 10.74
C ASN A 78 -0.37 -18.84 10.28
N GLU A 79 -1.23 -17.85 10.05
CA GLU A 79 -0.81 -16.47 9.81
C GLU A 79 0.07 -15.96 10.95
N SER A 80 1.17 -15.31 10.59
CA SER A 80 2.20 -14.89 11.55
C SER A 80 3.03 -13.73 11.00
N VAL A 81 3.64 -12.97 11.90
CA VAL A 81 4.55 -11.86 11.59
C VAL A 81 5.77 -11.91 12.52
N SER A 82 6.91 -11.43 12.05
CA SER A 82 8.13 -11.27 12.87
C SER A 82 7.93 -10.15 13.90
N CYS A 83 8.18 -10.43 15.18
CA CYS A 83 8.13 -9.40 16.22
C CYS A 83 9.17 -8.30 16.02
N ASP A 84 10.35 -8.64 15.49
CA ASP A 84 11.39 -7.68 15.19
C ASP A 84 10.98 -6.75 14.04
N ASP A 85 10.27 -7.29 13.03
CA ASP A 85 9.76 -6.46 11.94
C ASP A 85 8.63 -5.56 12.41
N LEU A 86 7.78 -6.02 13.35
CA LEU A 86 6.77 -5.15 13.96
C LEU A 86 7.39 -3.98 14.73
N ALA A 87 8.46 -4.23 15.50
CA ALA A 87 9.18 -3.16 16.20
C ALA A 87 9.75 -2.14 15.20
N LYS A 88 10.41 -2.61 14.14
CA LYS A 88 10.92 -1.76 13.05
C LYS A 88 9.82 -1.00 12.31
N CYS A 89 8.66 -1.61 12.06
CA CYS A 89 7.52 -0.90 11.49
C CYS A 89 7.10 0.28 12.36
N GLY A 90 7.09 0.10 13.69
CA GLY A 90 6.85 1.19 14.64
C GLY A 90 7.85 2.34 14.50
N GLU A 91 9.15 2.01 14.45
CA GLU A 91 10.22 3.00 14.24
C GLU A 91 10.08 3.72 12.89
N VAL A 92 9.75 2.99 11.81
CA VAL A 92 9.51 3.59 10.49
C VAL A 92 8.32 4.55 10.52
N TYR A 93 7.18 4.16 11.09
CA TYR A 93 6.03 5.05 11.21
C TYR A 93 6.35 6.31 12.03
N TYR A 94 7.09 6.16 13.13
CA TYR A 94 7.55 7.30 13.92
C TYR A 94 8.43 8.24 13.08
N GLN A 95 9.41 7.68 12.36
CA GLN A 95 10.31 8.46 11.52
C GLN A 95 9.60 9.13 10.34
N MET A 96 8.55 8.51 9.79
CA MET A 96 7.68 9.12 8.77
C MET A 96 6.97 10.36 9.31
N ILE A 97 6.44 10.30 10.53
CA ILE A 97 5.76 11.43 11.17
C ILE A 97 6.76 12.57 11.37
N VAL A 98 7.95 12.29 11.91
CA VAL A 98 9.05 13.26 12.05
C VAL A 98 9.39 13.90 10.70
N ASN A 99 9.64 13.10 9.67
CA ASN A 99 10.01 13.61 8.34
C ASN A 99 8.89 14.45 7.67
N LEU A 100 7.63 14.24 8.06
CA LEU A 100 6.50 15.01 7.53
C LEU A 100 6.24 16.31 8.28
N LEU A 101 6.39 16.30 9.60
CA LEU A 101 5.85 17.34 10.48
C LEU A 101 6.90 18.19 11.18
N ASP A 102 8.10 17.68 11.42
CA ASP A 102 9.14 18.46 12.07
C ASP A 102 9.66 19.53 11.12
N LYS A 103 9.67 20.77 11.63
CA LYS A 103 10.04 21.98 10.89
C LYS A 103 11.53 22.31 10.98
N ASP A 104 12.29 21.53 11.76
CA ASP A 104 13.69 21.78 12.09
C ASP A 104 14.68 21.03 11.16
N LYS A 105 14.25 20.73 9.93
CA LYS A 105 15.13 20.37 8.81
C LYS A 105 15.14 21.47 7.76
#